data_AF-A0A914MTB2-F1
#
_entry.id   AF-A0A914MTB2-F1
#
_cell.length_a   1.000
_cell.length_b   1.000
_cell.length_c   1.000
_cell.angle_alpha   90.00
_cell.angle_beta   90.00
_cell.angle_gamma   90.00
#
_symmetry.space_group_name_H-M   'P 1'
#
loop_
_entity.id
_entity.type
_entity.pdbx_description
1 polymer ?
#
loop_
_entity_poly.entity_id
_entity_poly.type
_entity_poly.pdbx_seq_one_letter_code
_entity_poly.pdbx_strand_id
1 'polypeptide(L)'
;MTIASACMNHFRTNHLKENHLALVPEKGYDNVDNQSRLALKFMKWYEQEHEVKIQTAHSDGGEKKVGNYKLDGWIEEEKLGIEVNGCVWHGCERCYPEDNSVLPNGLTAGKQREKDSRRLEFIKSQGINVQVFWECEIRNMLDKDREMRSSFKKYLDDGPIDLRACFFGGRTGPLSLFYKPSEGEKISYYDVTSLYPFINVSTKYPVGHPKVHILNQDVRWSRPEDNNFELAILKVFVIPPRSIDIPVLPMKVGEDDERLLFPLCSQCARENPEGGVNENYSCPHTDQQRGWVSTCTSLELNAALEEGYVVTKVSGS
;
A
#
# COMPACT_ATOMS: atom_id res chain seq x y z
N MET A 1 3.56 -4.54 32.66
CA MET A 1 4.53 -3.59 32.10
C MET A 1 5.83 -4.34 31.88
N THR A 2 6.35 -4.39 30.63
CA THR A 2 7.58 -5.14 30.31
C THR A 2 8.83 -4.29 30.58
N ILE A 3 9.99 -4.93 30.77
CA ILE A 3 11.28 -4.22 30.94
C ILE A 3 11.54 -3.29 29.74
N ALA A 4 11.29 -3.77 28.51
CA ALA A 4 11.43 -2.96 27.30
C ALA A 4 10.54 -1.71 27.32
N SER A 5 9.29 -1.84 27.77
CA SER A 5 8.35 -0.71 27.92
C SER A 5 8.83 0.29 28.98
N ALA A 6 9.34 -0.18 30.13
CA ALA A 6 9.88 0.67 31.17
C ALA A 6 11.17 1.40 30.72
N CYS A 7 12.09 0.71 30.05
CA CYS A 7 13.30 1.29 29.48
C CYS A 7 12.98 2.36 28.42
N MET A 8 12.03 2.07 27.52
CA MET A 8 11.59 3.04 26.51
C MET A 8 10.97 4.28 27.16
N ASN A 9 10.18 4.12 28.22
CA ASN A 9 9.62 5.25 28.95
C ASN A 9 10.71 6.08 29.65
N HIS A 10 11.66 5.43 30.33
CA HIS A 10 12.79 6.10 30.96
C HIS A 10 13.64 6.86 29.94
N PHE A 11 13.92 6.25 28.78
CA PHE A 11 14.65 6.89 27.68
C PHE A 11 13.91 8.13 27.14
N ARG A 12 12.63 8.00 26.80
CA ARG A 12 11.80 9.11 26.31
C ARG A 12 11.70 10.27 27.30
N THR A 13 11.69 9.97 28.60
CA THR A 13 11.54 10.98 29.64
C THR A 13 12.85 11.69 29.98
N ASN A 14 13.97 10.96 30.01
CA ASN A 14 15.22 11.48 30.60
C ASN A 14 16.37 11.67 29.59
N HIS A 15 16.32 11.00 28.43
CA HIS A 15 17.46 10.90 27.51
C HIS A 15 17.15 11.34 26.07
N LEU A 16 15.87 11.34 25.69
CA LEU A 16 15.46 11.77 24.35
C LEU A 16 15.68 13.29 24.19
N LYS A 17 16.60 13.64 23.31
CA LYS A 17 16.88 15.04 22.96
C LYS A 17 15.74 15.63 22.14
N GLU A 18 15.50 16.93 22.32
CA GLU A 18 14.52 17.68 21.54
C GLU A 18 14.82 17.57 20.03
N ASN A 19 13.78 17.42 19.20
CA ASN A 19 13.85 17.29 17.74
C ASN A 19 14.72 16.13 17.21
N HIS A 20 15.06 15.15 18.05
CA HIS A 20 15.92 14.03 17.66
C HIS A 20 15.18 12.91 16.93
N LEU A 21 13.94 12.63 17.34
CA LEU A 21 13.05 11.68 16.69
C LEU A 21 11.89 12.45 16.07
N ALA A 22 11.63 12.24 14.79
CA ALA A 22 10.44 12.78 14.18
C ALA A 22 9.20 12.07 14.69
N LEU A 23 8.22 12.86 15.08
CA LEU A 23 6.86 12.37 15.24
C LEU A 23 6.25 12.37 13.83
N VAL A 24 5.95 11.18 13.31
CA VAL A 24 5.19 11.02 12.08
C VAL A 24 3.79 11.61 12.34
N PRO A 25 3.32 12.60 11.56
CA PRO A 25 1.97 13.10 11.73
C PRO A 25 0.96 11.98 11.49
N GLU A 26 -0.20 12.04 12.15
CA GLU A 26 -1.22 10.99 12.05
C GLU A 26 -1.73 10.76 10.61
N LYS A 27 -1.58 11.78 9.75
CA LYS A 27 -1.93 11.74 8.31
C LYS A 27 -0.73 11.50 7.38
N GLY A 28 0.43 11.14 7.92
CA GLY A 28 1.67 11.08 7.15
C GLY A 28 2.33 12.45 6.95
N TYR A 29 3.41 12.49 6.17
CA TYR A 29 4.16 13.73 5.92
C TYR A 29 3.53 14.62 4.83
N ASP A 30 2.61 14.07 4.05
CA ASP A 30 1.80 14.83 3.13
C ASP A 30 0.41 15.11 3.71
N ASN A 31 -0.13 16.28 3.37
CA ASN A 31 -1.53 16.62 3.62
C ASN A 31 -2.45 15.90 2.63
N VAL A 32 -2.33 14.58 2.49
CA VAL A 32 -3.15 13.83 1.52
C VAL A 32 -4.44 13.41 2.20
N ASP A 33 -5.55 13.73 1.55
CA ASP A 33 -6.85 13.23 1.93
C ASP A 33 -6.84 11.71 1.88
N ASN A 34 -7.33 11.08 2.95
CA ASN A 34 -7.34 9.62 3.10
C ASN A 34 -8.42 9.03 2.17
N GLN A 35 -8.18 9.05 0.86
CA GLN A 35 -9.02 8.33 -0.08
C GLN A 35 -8.68 6.84 0.02
N SER A 36 -9.69 6.00 0.25
CA SER A 36 -9.45 4.57 0.42
C SER A 36 -8.89 3.95 -0.87
N ARG A 37 -8.02 2.93 -0.75
CA ARG A 37 -7.52 2.16 -1.91
C ARG A 37 -8.67 1.58 -2.75
N LEU A 38 -9.79 1.24 -2.10
CA LEU A 38 -11.01 0.78 -2.78
C LEU A 38 -11.59 1.88 -3.67
N ALA A 39 -11.70 3.10 -3.16
CA ALA A 39 -12.20 4.25 -3.90
C ALA A 39 -11.32 4.58 -5.10
N LEU A 40 -9.99 4.65 -4.93
CA LEU A 40 -9.06 4.92 -6.04
C LEU A 40 -9.17 3.87 -7.17
N LYS A 41 -9.22 2.58 -6.82
CA LYS A 41 -9.43 1.50 -7.79
C LYS A 41 -10.79 1.63 -8.49
N PHE A 42 -11.83 1.95 -7.74
CA PHE A 42 -13.18 2.16 -8.27
C PHE A 42 -13.22 3.33 -9.25
N MET A 43 -12.64 4.48 -8.90
CA MET A 43 -12.55 5.63 -9.80
C MET A 43 -11.81 5.26 -11.07
N LYS A 44 -10.70 4.50 -10.98
CA LYS A 44 -9.95 4.13 -12.17
C LYS A 44 -10.72 3.22 -13.12
N TRP A 45 -11.50 2.30 -12.57
CA TRP A 45 -12.43 1.49 -13.36
C TRP A 45 -13.56 2.35 -13.96
N TYR A 46 -14.14 3.26 -13.17
CA TYR A 46 -15.22 4.15 -13.61
C TYR A 46 -14.78 5.04 -14.79
N GLU A 47 -13.56 5.61 -14.73
CA GLU A 47 -12.97 6.37 -15.84
C GLU A 47 -12.94 5.57 -17.15
N GLN A 48 -12.58 4.27 -17.05
CA GLN A 48 -12.47 3.39 -18.21
C GLN A 48 -13.84 2.97 -18.75
N GLU A 49 -14.77 2.63 -17.86
CA GLU A 49 -16.12 2.15 -18.22
C GLU A 49 -16.96 3.26 -18.85
N HIS A 50 -16.87 4.48 -18.32
CA HIS A 50 -17.68 5.62 -18.75
C HIS A 50 -16.95 6.57 -19.71
N GLU A 51 -15.68 6.29 -20.04
CA GLU A 51 -14.82 7.15 -20.87
C GLU A 51 -14.74 8.61 -20.37
N VAL A 52 -14.75 8.79 -19.05
CA VAL A 52 -14.69 10.10 -18.38
C VAL A 52 -13.35 10.31 -17.68
N LYS A 53 -13.00 11.57 -17.44
CA LYS A 53 -11.87 11.93 -16.59
C LYS A 53 -12.36 12.31 -15.20
N ILE A 54 -11.82 11.67 -14.17
CA ILE A 54 -12.20 11.92 -12.77
C ILE A 54 -11.06 12.64 -12.06
N GLN A 55 -11.35 13.78 -11.47
CA GLN A 55 -10.46 14.44 -10.52
C GLN A 55 -10.56 13.74 -9.16
N THR A 56 -9.42 13.28 -8.63
CA THR A 56 -9.29 12.56 -7.35
C THR A 56 -8.21 13.20 -6.47
N ALA A 57 -7.94 12.64 -5.29
CA ALA A 57 -6.85 13.07 -4.42
C ALA A 57 -5.46 13.03 -5.09
N HIS A 58 -5.26 12.21 -6.12
CA HIS A 58 -3.98 12.07 -6.84
C HIS A 58 -3.85 13.01 -8.06
N SER A 59 -4.87 13.81 -8.36
CA SER A 59 -4.80 14.79 -9.45
C SER A 59 -3.97 16.02 -9.05
N ASP A 60 -3.34 16.72 -10.00
CA ASP A 60 -2.51 17.92 -9.73
C ASP A 60 -3.24 19.04 -8.95
N GLY A 61 -4.59 19.04 -8.97
CA GLY A 61 -5.45 19.95 -8.21
C GLY A 61 -6.04 19.38 -6.91
N GLY A 62 -5.70 18.15 -6.52
CA GLY A 62 -6.30 17.40 -5.42
C GLY A 62 -7.81 17.14 -5.59
N GLU A 63 -8.49 16.77 -4.52
CA GLU A 63 -9.95 16.59 -4.52
C GLU A 63 -10.71 17.91 -4.74
N LYS A 64 -11.83 17.84 -5.47
CA LYS A 64 -12.71 19.00 -5.69
C LYS A 64 -13.30 19.44 -4.35
N LYS A 65 -13.05 20.69 -3.97
CA LYS A 65 -13.67 21.33 -2.81
C LYS A 65 -14.99 21.99 -3.17
N VAL A 66 -16.03 21.70 -2.39
CA VAL A 66 -17.36 22.31 -2.46
C VAL A 66 -17.68 22.88 -1.07
N GLY A 67 -17.52 24.19 -0.92
CA GLY A 67 -17.55 24.83 0.39
C GLY A 67 -16.45 24.26 1.30
N ASN A 68 -16.84 23.69 2.44
CA ASN A 68 -15.93 23.06 3.40
C ASN A 68 -15.74 21.55 3.19
N TYR A 69 -16.39 20.96 2.17
CA TYR A 69 -16.34 19.53 1.90
C TYR A 69 -15.47 19.23 0.68
N LYS A 70 -14.91 18.02 0.66
CA LYS A 70 -14.20 17.46 -0.49
C LYS A 70 -15.00 16.29 -1.03
N LEU A 71 -14.96 16.09 -2.34
CA LEU A 71 -15.56 14.94 -3.03
C LEU A 71 -14.45 13.92 -3.33
N ASP A 72 -14.75 12.63 -3.15
CA ASP A 72 -13.79 11.55 -3.46
C ASP A 72 -13.43 11.54 -4.97
N GLY A 73 -14.42 11.83 -5.83
CA GLY A 73 -14.25 11.92 -7.28
C GLY A 73 -15.09 13.04 -7.88
N TRP A 74 -14.56 13.70 -8.91
CA TRP A 74 -15.25 14.80 -9.59
C TRP A 74 -15.11 14.72 -11.11
N ILE A 75 -16.25 14.73 -11.81
CA ILE A 75 -16.34 14.76 -13.27
C ILE A 75 -16.88 16.14 -13.67
N GLU A 76 -15.99 17.00 -14.16
CA GLU A 76 -16.31 18.40 -14.47
C GLU A 76 -17.35 18.52 -15.60
N GLU A 77 -17.24 17.68 -16.63
CA GLU A 77 -18.10 17.72 -17.82
C GLU A 77 -19.58 17.44 -17.48
N GLU A 78 -19.82 16.56 -16.52
CA GLU A 78 -21.17 16.14 -16.10
C GLU A 78 -21.66 16.89 -14.85
N LYS A 79 -20.79 17.70 -14.24
CA LYS A 79 -20.99 18.26 -12.89
C LYS A 79 -21.40 17.20 -11.87
N LEU A 80 -20.72 16.05 -11.92
CA LEU A 80 -21.02 14.88 -11.12
C LEU A 80 -19.91 14.64 -10.08
N GLY A 81 -20.31 14.63 -8.81
CA GLY A 81 -19.51 14.13 -7.70
C GLY A 81 -19.74 12.64 -7.51
N ILE A 82 -18.66 11.89 -7.26
CA ILE A 82 -18.69 10.49 -6.89
C ILE A 82 -18.17 10.37 -5.46
N GLU A 83 -18.90 9.64 -4.62
CA GLU A 83 -18.55 9.34 -3.23
C GLU A 83 -18.44 7.82 -3.07
N VAL A 84 -17.39 7.35 -2.42
CA VAL A 84 -17.18 5.93 -2.12
C VAL A 84 -17.17 5.73 -0.61
N ASN A 85 -18.32 5.35 -0.07
CA ASN A 85 -18.53 5.26 1.37
C ASN A 85 -18.10 3.90 1.93
N GLY A 86 -17.11 3.92 2.83
CA GLY A 86 -16.78 2.77 3.66
C GLY A 86 -17.94 2.40 4.59
N CYS A 87 -18.41 1.15 4.55
CA CYS A 87 -19.63 0.74 5.25
C CYS A 87 -19.54 0.93 6.76
N VAL A 88 -18.36 0.62 7.32
CA VAL A 88 -18.08 0.72 8.77
C VAL A 88 -17.96 2.16 9.25
N TRP A 89 -17.49 3.07 8.40
CA TRP A 89 -17.24 4.47 8.76
C TRP A 89 -18.48 5.36 8.58
N HIS A 90 -19.31 5.03 7.60
CA HIS A 90 -20.51 5.80 7.23
C HIS A 90 -21.82 5.15 7.67
N GLY A 91 -21.77 3.95 8.25
CA GLY A 91 -22.96 3.25 8.74
C GLY A 91 -23.92 2.85 7.62
N CYS A 92 -23.45 2.06 6.64
CA CYS A 92 -24.29 1.58 5.54
C CYS A 92 -25.58 0.92 6.06
N GLU A 93 -26.76 1.29 5.56
CA GLU A 93 -28.04 0.71 6.03
C GLU A 93 -28.14 -0.81 5.84
N ARG A 94 -27.46 -1.36 4.82
CA ARG A 94 -27.45 -2.81 4.56
C ARG A 94 -26.54 -3.57 5.51
N CYS A 95 -25.41 -2.98 5.92
CA CYS A 95 -24.40 -3.64 6.77
C CYS A 95 -24.55 -3.28 8.25
N TYR A 96 -25.05 -2.09 8.55
CA TYR A 96 -25.27 -1.50 9.87
C TYR A 96 -26.70 -0.95 9.96
N PRO A 97 -27.73 -1.83 9.93
CA PRO A 97 -29.13 -1.39 9.91
C PRO A 97 -29.51 -0.66 11.20
N GLU A 98 -28.94 -1.05 12.34
CA GLU A 98 -29.28 -0.47 13.65
C GLU A 98 -28.62 0.89 13.87
N ASP A 99 -29.44 1.93 14.05
CA ASP A 99 -28.99 3.32 14.29
C ASP A 99 -28.05 3.48 15.48
N ASN A 100 -28.20 2.62 16.49
CA ASN A 100 -27.45 2.69 17.74
C ASN A 100 -26.06 2.03 17.67
N SER A 101 -25.72 1.38 16.55
CA SER A 101 -24.41 0.78 16.33
C SER A 101 -23.31 1.84 16.43
N VAL A 102 -22.33 1.65 17.31
CA VAL A 102 -21.20 2.58 17.47
C VAL A 102 -20.15 2.29 16.40
N LEU A 103 -19.82 3.31 15.61
CA LEU A 103 -18.83 3.26 14.55
C LEU A 103 -17.43 3.63 15.09
N PRO A 104 -16.33 3.37 14.34
CA PRO A 104 -14.97 3.64 14.81
C PRO A 104 -14.69 5.11 15.13
N ASN A 105 -15.48 6.03 14.59
CA ASN A 105 -15.41 7.46 14.90
C ASN A 105 -16.11 7.85 16.23
N GLY A 106 -16.65 6.87 16.97
CA GLY A 106 -17.35 7.07 18.23
C GLY A 106 -18.80 7.57 18.09
N LEU A 107 -19.27 7.82 16.86
CA LEU A 107 -20.66 8.18 16.58
C LEU A 107 -21.51 6.92 16.37
N THR A 108 -22.82 7.07 16.54
CA THR A 108 -23.76 6.01 16.18
C THR A 108 -24.05 6.04 14.68
N ALA A 109 -24.38 4.90 14.08
CA ALA A 109 -24.67 4.78 12.65
C ALA A 109 -25.74 5.78 12.19
N GLY A 110 -26.84 5.94 12.95
CA GLY A 110 -27.90 6.89 12.63
C GLY A 110 -27.41 8.34 12.61
N LYS A 111 -26.61 8.76 13.61
CA LYS A 111 -26.03 10.12 13.67
C LYS A 111 -25.05 10.37 12.53
N GLN A 112 -24.27 9.37 12.16
CA GLN A 112 -23.33 9.48 11.05
C GLN A 112 -24.08 9.62 9.72
N ARG A 113 -25.11 8.79 9.47
CA ARG A 113 -25.98 8.89 8.28
C ARG A 113 -26.65 10.26 8.18
N GLU A 114 -27.17 10.79 9.29
CA GLU A 114 -27.77 12.13 9.32
C GLU A 114 -26.76 13.22 8.95
N LYS A 115 -25.54 13.15 9.51
CA LYS A 115 -24.46 14.08 9.19
C LYS A 115 -24.07 14.02 7.70
N ASP A 116 -23.97 12.81 7.15
CA ASP A 116 -23.63 12.60 5.74
C ASP A 116 -24.77 13.09 4.82
N SER A 117 -26.04 12.88 5.19
CA SER A 117 -27.19 13.40 4.44
C SER A 117 -27.17 14.93 4.36
N ARG A 118 -26.95 15.62 5.49
CA ARG A 118 -26.84 17.09 5.51
C ARG A 118 -25.68 17.60 4.65
N ARG A 119 -24.55 16.89 4.64
CA ARG A 119 -23.41 17.21 3.77
C ARG A 119 -23.79 17.05 2.29
N LEU A 120 -24.43 15.94 1.92
CA LEU A 120 -24.85 15.67 0.54
C LEU A 120 -25.92 16.67 0.06
N GLU A 121 -26.88 17.04 0.91
CA GLU A 121 -27.87 18.07 0.63
C GLU A 121 -27.21 19.43 0.35
N PHE A 122 -26.21 19.81 1.16
CA PHE A 122 -25.45 21.04 0.92
C PHE A 122 -24.74 20.99 -0.44
N ILE A 123 -24.04 19.89 -0.77
CA ILE A 123 -23.33 19.77 -2.05
C ILE A 123 -24.33 19.85 -3.22
N LYS A 124 -25.46 19.14 -3.13
CA LYS A 124 -26.52 19.18 -4.14
C LYS A 124 -27.11 20.58 -4.31
N SER A 125 -27.24 21.35 -3.23
CA SER A 125 -27.71 22.74 -3.29
C SER A 125 -26.80 23.67 -4.10
N GLN A 126 -25.53 23.29 -4.29
CA GLN A 126 -24.58 24.03 -5.13
C GLN A 126 -24.70 23.68 -6.62
N GLY A 127 -25.74 22.93 -7.02
CA GLY A 127 -25.96 22.53 -8.41
C GLY A 127 -25.08 21.37 -8.88
N ILE A 128 -24.60 20.55 -7.94
CA ILE A 128 -23.75 19.39 -8.19
C ILE A 128 -24.58 18.12 -8.00
N ASN A 129 -24.59 17.24 -9.00
CA ASN A 129 -25.15 15.90 -8.82
C ASN A 129 -24.16 15.05 -8.04
N VAL A 130 -24.64 14.19 -7.14
CA VAL A 130 -23.75 13.29 -6.36
C VAL A 130 -24.27 11.87 -6.44
N GLN A 131 -23.42 10.94 -6.88
CA GLN A 131 -23.61 9.50 -6.81
C GLN A 131 -22.78 8.92 -5.67
N VAL A 132 -23.41 8.08 -4.85
CA VAL A 132 -22.77 7.43 -3.70
C VAL A 132 -22.71 5.94 -3.96
N PHE A 133 -21.51 5.36 -3.93
CA PHE A 133 -21.27 3.94 -4.04
C PHE A 133 -20.78 3.40 -2.71
N TRP A 134 -21.46 2.39 -2.16
CA TRP A 134 -21.05 1.80 -0.89
C TRP A 134 -20.00 0.71 -1.09
N GLU A 135 -19.10 0.56 -0.12
CA GLU A 135 -18.08 -0.49 -0.09
C GLU A 135 -18.66 -1.89 -0.35
N CYS A 136 -19.80 -2.22 0.25
CA CYS A 136 -20.45 -3.52 0.06
C CYS A 136 -21.06 -3.68 -1.35
N GLU A 137 -21.47 -2.60 -2.00
CA GLU A 137 -21.97 -2.60 -3.38
C GLU A 137 -20.82 -2.84 -4.35
N ILE A 138 -19.71 -2.12 -4.18
CA ILE A 138 -18.51 -2.30 -4.98
C ILE A 138 -17.99 -3.74 -4.88
N ARG A 139 -17.98 -4.32 -3.67
CA ARG A 139 -17.62 -5.74 -3.48
C ARG A 139 -18.56 -6.67 -4.26
N ASN A 140 -19.86 -6.43 -4.21
CA ASN A 140 -20.85 -7.21 -4.95
C ASN A 140 -20.69 -7.06 -6.49
N MET A 141 -20.34 -5.87 -6.96
CA MET A 141 -20.02 -5.62 -8.37
C MET A 141 -18.77 -6.40 -8.78
N LEU A 142 -17.71 -6.39 -7.96
CA LEU A 142 -16.51 -7.18 -8.20
C LEU A 142 -16.84 -8.68 -8.29
N ASP A 143 -17.72 -9.21 -7.45
CA ASP A 143 -18.08 -10.63 -7.52
C ASP A 143 -18.71 -11.02 -8.87
N LYS A 144 -19.52 -10.12 -9.44
CA LYS A 144 -20.31 -10.34 -10.66
C LYS A 144 -19.56 -9.96 -11.94
N ASP A 145 -18.74 -8.92 -11.89
CA ASP A 145 -18.09 -8.34 -13.06
C ASP A 145 -16.63 -8.81 -13.16
N ARG A 146 -16.33 -9.52 -14.24
CA ARG A 146 -14.97 -10.03 -14.50
C ARG A 146 -14.03 -8.91 -14.99
N GLU A 147 -14.52 -7.96 -15.77
CA GLU A 147 -13.74 -6.86 -16.30
C GLU A 147 -13.39 -5.86 -15.19
N MET A 148 -14.34 -5.54 -14.32
CA MET A 148 -14.09 -4.73 -13.12
C MET A 148 -12.99 -5.34 -12.25
N ARG A 149 -13.09 -6.65 -11.96
CA ARG A 149 -12.02 -7.39 -11.23
C ARG A 149 -10.68 -7.31 -11.93
N SER A 150 -10.65 -7.42 -13.26
CA SER A 150 -9.44 -7.31 -14.07
C SER A 150 -8.80 -5.93 -13.93
N SER A 151 -9.61 -4.87 -14.02
CA SER A 151 -9.15 -3.48 -13.83
C SER A 151 -8.60 -3.25 -12.42
N PHE A 152 -9.30 -3.71 -11.39
CA PHE A 152 -8.87 -3.60 -9.98
C PHE A 152 -7.55 -4.34 -9.69
N LYS A 153 -7.28 -5.43 -10.39
CA LYS A 153 -6.01 -6.20 -10.29
C LYS A 153 -4.85 -5.52 -11.01
N LYS A 154 -5.13 -4.76 -12.09
CA LYS A 154 -4.13 -4.04 -12.89
C LYS A 154 -3.81 -2.65 -12.35
N TYR A 155 -4.60 -2.14 -11.41
CA TYR A 155 -4.35 -0.85 -10.77
C TYR A 155 -2.95 -0.80 -10.16
N LEU A 156 -2.16 0.18 -10.61
CA LEU A 156 -0.86 0.52 -10.04
C LEU A 156 -1.06 1.75 -9.16
N ASP A 157 -0.73 1.60 -7.88
CA ASP A 157 -0.83 2.70 -6.94
C ASP A 157 0.35 3.66 -7.11
N ASP A 158 0.10 4.83 -7.68
CA ASP A 158 1.04 5.94 -7.82
C ASP A 158 0.83 7.04 -6.78
N GLY A 159 -0.02 6.79 -5.77
CA GLY A 159 -0.33 7.72 -4.69
C GLY A 159 0.84 7.98 -3.73
N PRO A 160 0.58 8.64 -2.60
CA PRO A 160 1.60 8.94 -1.59
C PRO A 160 2.23 7.65 -1.00
N ILE A 161 3.36 7.83 -0.31
CA ILE A 161 4.04 6.74 0.38
C ILE A 161 3.25 6.36 1.64
N ASP A 162 2.78 5.12 1.72
CA ASP A 162 2.36 4.51 2.98
C ASP A 162 3.57 3.91 3.69
N LEU A 163 4.03 4.57 4.77
CA LEU A 163 5.14 4.09 5.59
C LEU A 163 4.88 2.71 6.18
N ARG A 164 3.63 2.31 6.43
CA ARG A 164 3.31 0.98 6.97
C ARG A 164 3.49 -0.11 5.92
N ALA A 165 3.43 0.24 4.64
CA ALA A 165 3.63 -0.70 3.54
C ALA A 165 5.07 -1.21 3.44
N CYS A 166 6.06 -0.49 3.98
CA CYS A 166 7.45 -0.96 4.05
C CYS A 166 7.77 -1.83 5.28
N PHE A 167 6.83 -1.98 6.22
CA PHE A 167 7.05 -2.80 7.41
C PHE A 167 6.75 -4.27 7.12
N PHE A 168 7.83 -5.05 6.99
CA PHE A 168 7.79 -6.50 6.89
C PHE A 168 8.39 -7.15 8.13
N GLY A 169 7.90 -8.36 8.45
CA GLY A 169 8.47 -9.19 9.51
C GLY A 169 9.76 -9.88 9.06
N GLY A 170 10.22 -10.84 9.87
CA GLY A 170 11.33 -11.70 9.47
C GLY A 170 11.01 -12.52 8.22
N ARG A 171 12.01 -12.77 7.39
CA ARG A 171 11.90 -13.64 6.22
C ARG A 171 11.81 -15.10 6.65
N THR A 172 10.76 -15.79 6.20
CA THR A 172 10.63 -17.24 6.28
C THR A 172 10.37 -17.77 4.88
N GLY A 173 11.29 -18.55 4.32
CA GLY A 173 11.17 -19.08 2.96
C GLY A 173 11.90 -20.41 2.83
N PRO A 174 11.25 -21.55 3.13
CA PRO A 174 11.86 -22.86 2.97
C PRO A 174 12.01 -23.21 1.48
N LEU A 175 13.20 -23.65 1.06
CA LEU A 175 13.42 -24.21 -0.28
C LEU A 175 12.90 -25.65 -0.38
N SER A 176 12.94 -26.38 0.73
CA SER A 176 12.35 -27.72 0.86
C SER A 176 11.66 -27.85 2.21
N LEU A 177 10.47 -28.45 2.22
CA LEU A 177 9.74 -28.75 3.45
C LEU A 177 10.33 -29.96 4.18
N PHE A 178 10.99 -30.87 3.45
CA PHE A 178 11.61 -32.05 4.00
C PHE A 178 12.79 -32.49 3.13
N TYR A 179 13.94 -32.71 3.76
CA TYR A 179 15.11 -33.27 3.10
C TYR A 179 15.71 -34.37 3.96
N LYS A 180 15.91 -35.55 3.36
CA LYS A 180 16.58 -36.68 3.99
C LYS A 180 18.01 -36.76 3.43
N PRO A 181 19.05 -36.55 4.25
CA PRO A 181 20.42 -36.65 3.79
C PRO A 181 20.76 -38.09 3.40
N SER A 182 21.51 -38.23 2.31
CA SER A 182 22.10 -39.48 1.83
C SER A 182 23.33 -39.86 2.67
N GLU A 183 23.85 -41.08 2.48
CA GLU A 183 25.06 -41.52 3.18
C GLU A 183 26.24 -40.58 2.86
N GLY A 184 26.86 -40.02 3.90
CA GLY A 184 27.96 -39.04 3.78
C GLY A 184 27.53 -37.58 3.72
N GLU A 185 26.24 -37.27 3.53
CA GLU A 185 25.72 -35.90 3.56
C GLU A 185 25.52 -35.42 5.01
N LYS A 186 25.76 -34.11 5.24
CA LYS A 186 25.56 -33.46 6.54
C LYS A 186 24.68 -32.23 6.37
N ILE A 187 23.72 -32.07 7.27
CA ILE A 187 22.92 -30.85 7.38
C ILE A 187 23.56 -29.96 8.44
N SER A 188 23.81 -28.70 8.09
CA SER A 188 24.30 -27.68 9.01
C SER A 188 23.25 -26.62 9.25
N TYR A 189 23.21 -26.08 10.47
CA TYR A 189 22.30 -25.02 10.88
C TYR A 189 23.12 -23.83 11.34
N TYR A 190 22.77 -22.64 10.83
CA TYR A 190 23.38 -21.38 11.21
C TYR A 190 22.30 -20.50 11.84
N ASP A 191 22.60 -19.98 13.04
CA ASP A 191 21.72 -19.09 13.79
C ASP A 191 22.48 -17.83 14.17
N VAL A 192 21.87 -16.68 13.92
CA VAL A 192 22.43 -15.40 14.37
C VAL A 192 21.86 -15.09 15.75
N THR A 193 22.68 -15.30 16.78
CA THR A 193 22.31 -14.96 18.15
C THR A 193 22.07 -13.45 18.26
N SER A 194 20.85 -13.06 18.65
CA SER A 194 20.48 -11.66 18.87
C SER A 194 20.61 -10.76 17.63
N LEU A 195 20.14 -11.22 16.47
CA LEU A 195 20.14 -10.45 15.22
C LEU A 195 19.61 -9.01 15.39
N TYR A 196 18.37 -8.85 15.87
CA TYR A 196 17.79 -7.50 16.02
C TYR A 196 18.57 -6.59 16.99
N PRO A 197 18.96 -7.03 18.21
CA PRO A 197 19.86 -6.24 19.06
C PRO A 197 21.18 -5.88 18.41
N PHE A 198 21.80 -6.80 17.66
CA PHE A 198 23.05 -6.53 16.96
C PHE A 198 22.87 -5.42 15.91
N ILE A 199 21.82 -5.49 15.08
CA ILE A 199 21.50 -4.46 14.08
C ILE A 199 21.22 -3.12 14.77
N ASN A 200 20.40 -3.09 15.82
CA ASN A 200 20.08 -1.86 16.55
C ASN A 200 21.31 -1.11 17.08
N VAL A 201 22.41 -1.82 17.41
CA VAL A 201 23.66 -1.21 17.90
C VAL A 201 24.64 -0.87 16.78
N SER A 202 24.68 -1.68 15.72
CA SER A 202 25.72 -1.61 14.70
C SER A 202 25.35 -0.79 13.45
N THR A 203 24.06 -0.60 13.18
CA THR A 203 23.61 0.07 11.96
C THR A 203 23.18 1.52 12.20
N LYS A 204 23.33 2.35 11.17
CA LYS A 204 22.79 3.71 11.16
C LYS A 204 21.27 3.65 10.96
N TYR A 205 20.56 4.47 11.71
CA TYR A 205 19.12 4.69 11.54
C TYR A 205 18.87 6.12 11.06
N PRO A 206 17.83 6.35 10.24
CA PRO A 206 17.37 7.70 9.97
C PRO A 206 16.89 8.34 11.28
N VAL A 207 17.32 9.58 11.53
CA VAL A 207 16.95 10.38 12.70
C VAL A 207 16.52 11.78 12.25
N GLY A 208 15.72 12.46 13.08
CA GLY A 208 15.15 13.76 12.73
C GLY A 208 13.99 13.69 11.73
N HIS A 209 13.51 14.85 11.31
CA HIS A 209 12.41 14.99 10.37
C HIS A 209 12.85 14.68 8.93
N PRO A 210 12.10 13.84 8.19
CA PRO A 210 12.43 13.53 6.82
C PRO A 210 12.23 14.77 5.93
N LYS A 211 13.04 14.84 4.88
CA LYS A 211 12.79 15.75 3.75
C LYS A 211 11.85 15.03 2.79
N VAL A 212 10.68 15.62 2.56
CA VAL A 212 9.65 15.09 1.64
C VAL A 212 10.04 15.45 0.21
N HIS A 213 9.98 14.46 -0.68
CA HIS A 213 10.33 14.60 -2.09
C HIS A 213 9.15 14.13 -2.94
N ILE A 214 8.44 15.07 -3.57
CA ILE A 214 7.32 14.74 -4.46
C ILE A 214 7.89 14.33 -5.82
N LEU A 215 7.79 13.04 -6.14
CA LEU A 215 8.34 12.44 -7.36
C LEU A 215 7.23 11.74 -8.15
N ASN A 216 7.31 11.86 -9.47
CA ASN A 216 6.53 11.07 -10.43
C ASN A 216 7.33 11.02 -11.73
N GLN A 217 8.35 10.17 -11.76
CA GLN A 217 9.36 10.16 -12.81
C GLN A 217 9.60 8.74 -13.30
N ASP A 218 9.62 8.57 -14.62
CA ASP A 218 10.13 7.37 -15.25
C ASP A 218 11.66 7.37 -15.14
N VAL A 219 12.21 6.25 -14.68
CA VAL A 219 13.65 6.08 -14.43
C VAL A 219 14.12 4.76 -15.00
N ARG A 220 15.43 4.51 -14.94
CA ARG A 220 16.00 3.18 -15.22
C ARG A 220 17.13 2.92 -14.25
N TRP A 221 16.79 2.53 -13.03
CA TRP A 221 17.79 2.16 -12.03
C TRP A 221 18.05 0.67 -12.12
N SER A 222 19.29 0.29 -12.33
CA SER A 222 19.75 -1.09 -12.48
C SER A 222 20.93 -1.41 -11.58
N ARG A 223 21.46 -0.41 -10.88
CA ARG A 223 22.55 -0.56 -9.90
C ARG A 223 22.31 0.37 -8.71
N PRO A 224 22.87 0.06 -7.53
CA PRO A 224 22.74 0.91 -6.34
C PRO A 224 23.13 2.37 -6.57
N GLU A 225 24.11 2.64 -7.44
CA GLU A 225 24.60 4.00 -7.72
C GLU A 225 23.56 4.87 -8.45
N ASP A 226 22.54 4.26 -9.06
CA ASP A 226 21.45 4.99 -9.71
C ASP A 226 20.47 5.59 -8.68
N ASN A 227 20.45 5.04 -7.45
CA ASN A 227 19.61 5.51 -6.36
C ASN A 227 20.32 6.63 -5.56
N ASN A 228 19.96 7.88 -5.85
CA ASN A 228 20.52 9.06 -5.18
C ASN A 228 19.90 9.35 -3.79
N PHE A 229 19.01 8.49 -3.28
CA PHE A 229 18.30 8.70 -2.02
C PHE A 229 18.84 7.75 -0.94
N GLU A 230 19.76 8.25 -0.13
CA GLU A 230 20.35 7.51 1.00
C GLU A 230 19.45 7.55 2.24
N LEU A 231 19.31 6.41 2.94
CA LEU A 231 18.45 6.23 4.13
C LEU A 231 17.01 6.72 3.94
N ALA A 232 16.48 6.55 2.73
CA ALA A 232 15.15 6.99 2.35
C ALA A 232 14.14 5.83 2.34
N ILE A 233 12.86 6.20 2.38
CA ILE A 233 11.76 5.29 2.03
C ILE A 233 11.28 5.71 0.65
N LEU A 234 11.18 4.74 -0.25
CA LEU A 234 10.94 4.96 -1.66
C LEU A 234 9.73 4.12 -2.09
N LYS A 235 8.88 4.69 -2.94
CA LYS A 235 7.84 3.97 -3.65
C LYS A 235 8.20 3.90 -5.13
N VAL A 236 8.42 2.69 -5.61
CA VAL A 236 9.04 2.42 -6.89
C VAL A 236 8.33 1.30 -7.63
N PHE A 237 8.24 1.40 -8.95
CA PHE A 237 7.88 0.24 -9.77
C PHE A 237 9.13 -0.59 -10.05
N VAL A 238 9.17 -1.79 -9.49
CA VAL A 238 10.31 -2.72 -9.57
C VAL A 238 10.00 -3.90 -10.46
N ILE A 239 11.00 -4.34 -11.22
CA ILE A 239 10.96 -5.51 -12.10
C ILE A 239 12.07 -6.46 -11.64
N PRO A 240 11.74 -7.66 -11.15
CA PRO A 240 12.76 -8.63 -10.75
C PRO A 240 13.56 -9.19 -11.94
N PRO A 241 14.73 -9.79 -11.71
CA PRO A 241 15.38 -10.63 -12.71
C PRO A 241 14.52 -11.86 -13.03
N ARG A 242 14.75 -12.50 -14.20
CA ARG A 242 13.99 -13.71 -14.58
C ARG A 242 14.35 -14.93 -13.74
N SER A 243 15.53 -14.94 -13.14
CA SER A 243 16.04 -16.01 -12.28
C SER A 243 17.02 -15.41 -11.28
N ILE A 244 16.95 -15.89 -10.04
CA ILE A 244 17.83 -15.55 -8.91
C ILE A 244 17.66 -16.64 -7.84
N ASP A 245 18.70 -16.90 -7.05
CA ASP A 245 18.67 -17.89 -5.97
C ASP A 245 17.76 -17.48 -4.82
N ILE A 246 17.86 -16.21 -4.37
CA ILE A 246 17.13 -15.70 -3.21
C ILE A 246 16.47 -14.37 -3.60
N PRO A 247 15.18 -14.37 -3.99
CA PRO A 247 14.48 -13.13 -4.36
C PRO A 247 14.47 -12.15 -3.19
N VAL A 248 14.75 -10.87 -3.43
CA VAL A 248 15.01 -9.88 -2.37
C VAL A 248 13.74 -9.18 -1.91
N LEU A 249 13.01 -8.55 -2.84
CA LEU A 249 11.89 -7.70 -2.48
C LEU A 249 10.60 -8.50 -2.23
N PRO A 250 9.90 -8.23 -1.12
CA PRO A 250 8.61 -8.85 -0.84
C PRO A 250 7.46 -8.21 -1.61
N MET A 251 6.37 -8.97 -1.70
CA MET A 251 5.06 -8.52 -2.16
C MET A 251 3.98 -9.19 -1.32
N LYS A 252 2.99 -8.40 -0.86
CA LYS A 252 1.78 -8.95 -0.25
C LYS A 252 0.76 -9.30 -1.32
N VAL A 253 0.21 -10.50 -1.25
CA VAL A 253 -0.75 -11.03 -2.22
C VAL A 253 -1.99 -11.52 -1.51
N GLY A 254 -3.16 -11.08 -1.96
CA GLY A 254 -4.45 -11.31 -1.31
C GLY A 254 -5.15 -9.97 -1.03
N GLU A 255 -6.48 -9.99 -0.92
CA GLU A 255 -7.26 -8.80 -0.54
C GLU A 255 -7.68 -8.84 0.93
N ASP A 256 -8.17 -10.00 1.40
CA ASP A 256 -8.66 -10.18 2.78
C ASP A 256 -7.66 -10.93 3.70
N ASP A 257 -6.82 -11.81 3.13
CA ASP A 257 -5.75 -12.51 3.83
C ASP A 257 -4.43 -12.33 3.05
N GLU A 258 -3.68 -11.29 3.43
CA GLU A 258 -2.43 -10.92 2.75
C GLU A 258 -1.33 -11.95 3.06
N ARG A 259 -0.92 -12.71 2.05
CA ARG A 259 0.25 -13.58 2.11
C ARG A 259 1.49 -12.80 1.68
N LEU A 260 2.53 -12.84 2.51
CA LEU A 260 3.84 -12.29 2.18
C LEU A 260 4.61 -13.28 1.29
N LEU A 261 4.90 -12.88 0.06
CA LEU A 261 5.66 -13.68 -0.91
C LEU A 261 6.89 -12.90 -1.37
N PHE A 262 7.88 -13.61 -1.90
CA PHE A 262 9.06 -13.02 -2.55
C PHE A 262 9.13 -13.47 -4.02
N PRO A 263 8.23 -12.96 -4.89
CA PRO A 263 8.07 -13.48 -6.25
C PRO A 263 9.04 -12.85 -7.26
N LEU A 264 9.30 -13.55 -8.36
CA LEU A 264 9.95 -13.00 -9.57
C LEU A 264 8.96 -12.54 -10.64
N CYS A 265 7.65 -12.72 -10.38
CA CYS A 265 6.56 -12.25 -11.21
C CYS A 265 5.33 -11.99 -10.34
N SER A 266 4.90 -10.73 -10.25
CA SER A 266 3.72 -10.32 -9.50
C SER A 266 2.44 -10.97 -10.04
N GLN A 267 2.30 -11.09 -11.38
CA GLN A 267 1.14 -11.74 -11.99
C GLN A 267 1.05 -13.23 -11.66
N CYS A 268 2.16 -13.99 -11.77
CA CYS A 268 2.18 -15.40 -11.36
C CYS A 268 1.77 -15.58 -9.90
N ALA A 269 2.29 -14.73 -9.01
CA ALA A 269 1.98 -14.77 -7.58
C ALA A 269 0.49 -14.49 -7.30
N ARG A 270 -0.13 -13.56 -8.04
CA ARG A 270 -1.57 -13.26 -7.92
C ARG A 270 -2.46 -14.35 -8.51
N GLU A 271 -2.03 -15.01 -9.58
CA GLU A 271 -2.77 -16.08 -10.23
C GLU A 271 -2.70 -17.39 -9.45
N ASN A 272 -1.56 -17.65 -8.79
CA ASN A 272 -1.30 -18.88 -8.05
C ASN A 272 -0.81 -18.56 -6.62
N PRO A 273 -1.62 -17.90 -5.78
CA PRO A 273 -1.21 -17.44 -4.45
C PRO A 273 -0.95 -18.57 -3.45
N GLU A 274 -1.50 -19.76 -3.72
CA GLU A 274 -1.24 -20.97 -2.92
C GLU A 274 -0.03 -21.76 -3.41
N GLY A 275 0.56 -21.33 -4.51
CA GLY A 275 1.73 -21.95 -5.12
C GLY A 275 1.43 -23.29 -5.79
N GLY A 276 2.51 -23.89 -6.28
CA GLY A 276 2.55 -25.18 -6.95
C GLY A 276 3.97 -25.45 -7.44
N VAL A 277 4.38 -26.71 -7.51
CA VAL A 277 5.71 -27.08 -8.02
C VAL A 277 5.58 -27.46 -9.49
N ASN A 278 6.27 -26.72 -10.35
CA ASN A 278 6.42 -27.07 -11.76
C ASN A 278 7.85 -26.77 -12.20
N GLU A 279 8.66 -27.82 -12.26
CA GLU A 279 10.10 -27.77 -12.59
C GLU A 279 10.36 -27.22 -14.00
N ASN A 280 9.39 -27.33 -14.90
CA ASN A 280 9.50 -26.87 -16.30
C ASN A 280 8.77 -25.54 -16.54
N TYR A 281 8.39 -24.82 -15.49
CA TYR A 281 7.67 -23.57 -15.64
C TYR A 281 8.58 -22.46 -16.15
N SER A 282 8.22 -21.87 -17.29
CA SER A 282 8.78 -20.62 -17.78
C SER A 282 7.71 -19.55 -17.78
N CYS A 283 7.94 -18.47 -17.05
CA CYS A 283 6.99 -17.37 -16.93
C CYS A 283 6.83 -16.65 -18.30
N PRO A 284 5.62 -16.66 -18.91
CA PRO A 284 5.39 -16.01 -20.20
C PRO A 284 5.12 -14.50 -20.07
N HIS A 285 5.00 -13.99 -18.84
CA HIS A 285 4.64 -12.61 -18.58
C HIS A 285 5.73 -11.64 -19.02
N THR A 286 5.29 -10.49 -19.54
CA THR A 286 6.15 -9.35 -19.87
C THR A 286 6.73 -8.72 -18.61
N ASP A 287 7.78 -7.91 -18.75
CA ASP A 287 8.40 -7.24 -17.60
C ASP A 287 7.43 -6.31 -16.84
N GLN A 288 6.51 -5.66 -17.56
CA GLN A 288 5.45 -4.85 -16.96
C GLN A 288 4.48 -5.70 -16.11
N GLN A 289 4.16 -6.91 -16.55
CA GLN A 289 3.30 -7.84 -15.81
C GLN A 289 4.03 -8.51 -14.64
N ARG A 290 5.35 -8.66 -14.74
CA ARG A 290 6.20 -9.22 -13.69
C ARG A 290 6.45 -8.23 -12.56
N GLY A 291 6.55 -6.96 -12.89
CA GLY A 291 6.82 -5.91 -11.92
C GLY A 291 5.64 -5.55 -11.01
N TRP A 292 5.91 -4.78 -9.97
CA TRP A 292 4.91 -4.23 -9.05
C TRP A 292 5.41 -2.93 -8.42
N VAL A 293 4.48 -2.16 -7.85
CA VAL A 293 4.84 -1.03 -7.00
C VAL A 293 5.25 -1.55 -5.63
N SER A 294 6.47 -1.27 -5.22
CA SER A 294 7.04 -1.60 -3.92
C SER A 294 7.32 -0.32 -3.13
N THR A 295 6.88 -0.28 -1.87
CA THR A 295 7.34 0.72 -0.90
C THR A 295 8.42 0.05 -0.04
N CYS A 296 9.66 0.49 -0.18
CA CYS A 296 10.81 -0.16 0.46
C CYS A 296 11.84 0.87 0.94
N THR A 297 12.77 0.44 1.80
CA THR A 297 13.89 1.29 2.21
C THR A 297 14.93 1.35 1.09
N SER A 298 15.69 2.45 1.03
CA SER A 298 16.80 2.57 0.08
C SER A 298 17.82 1.45 0.22
N LEU A 299 18.04 0.94 1.44
CA LEU A 299 18.96 -0.16 1.71
C LEU A 299 18.49 -1.47 1.06
N GLU A 300 17.21 -1.80 1.26
CA GLU A 300 16.60 -3.01 0.68
C GLU A 300 16.50 -2.90 -0.84
N LEU A 301 16.17 -1.71 -1.36
CA LEU A 301 16.15 -1.46 -2.79
C LEU A 301 17.55 -1.63 -3.40
N ASN A 302 18.59 -1.09 -2.77
CA ASN A 302 19.95 -1.22 -3.26
C ASN A 302 20.41 -2.69 -3.28
N ALA A 303 20.12 -3.47 -2.23
CA ALA A 303 20.37 -4.92 -2.24
C ALA A 303 19.63 -5.63 -3.38
N ALA A 304 18.39 -5.22 -3.68
CA ALA A 304 17.66 -5.77 -4.83
C ALA A 304 18.29 -5.40 -6.18
N LEU A 305 18.79 -4.17 -6.32
CA LEU A 305 19.48 -3.72 -7.53
C LEU A 305 20.79 -4.50 -7.76
N GLU A 306 21.55 -4.80 -6.71
CA GLU A 306 22.75 -5.68 -6.78
C GLU A 306 22.41 -7.07 -7.31
N GLU A 307 21.24 -7.56 -6.95
CA GLU A 307 20.69 -8.85 -7.34
C GLU A 307 19.93 -8.82 -8.70
N GLY A 308 20.05 -7.71 -9.45
CA GLY A 308 19.57 -7.62 -10.84
C GLY A 308 18.12 -7.18 -11.00
N TYR A 309 17.49 -6.62 -9.95
CA TYR A 309 16.21 -5.92 -10.10
C TYR A 309 16.40 -4.62 -10.89
N VAL A 310 15.33 -4.14 -11.54
CA VAL A 310 15.31 -2.87 -12.25
C VAL A 310 14.14 -2.02 -11.78
N VAL A 311 14.39 -0.74 -11.49
CA VAL A 311 13.34 0.25 -11.24
C VAL A 311 13.05 1.01 -12.53
N THR A 312 11.78 1.07 -12.92
CA THR A 312 11.35 1.84 -14.11
C THR A 312 10.57 3.10 -13.79
N LYS A 313 10.11 3.25 -12.54
CA LYS A 313 9.39 4.43 -12.09
C LYS A 313 9.63 4.68 -10.62
N VAL A 314 9.81 5.94 -10.24
CA VAL A 314 9.76 6.42 -8.86
C VAL A 314 8.57 7.35 -8.70
N SER A 315 7.75 7.11 -7.69
CA SER A 315 6.49 7.81 -7.48
C SER A 315 6.21 8.00 -5.99
N GLY A 316 5.46 9.04 -5.67
CA GLY A 316 5.03 9.33 -4.30
C GLY A 316 5.75 10.55 -3.73
N SER A 317 5.29 10.95 -2.56
CA SER A 317 5.73 12.12 -1.80
C SER A 317 6.21 11.71 -0.42
#